data_AF-A0A2P2KXJ2-F1
#
_entry.id   AF-A0A2P2KXJ2-F1
#
_cell.length_a   1.000
_cell.length_b   1.000
_cell.length_c   1.000
_cell.angle_alpha   90.00
_cell.angle_beta   90.00
_cell.angle_gamma   90.00
#
_symmetry.space_group_name_H-M   'P 1'
#
loop_
_entity.id
_entity.type
_entity.pdbx_description
1 polymer ?
#
loop_
_entity_poly.entity_id
_entity_poly.type
_entity_poly.pdbx_seq_one_letter_code
_entity_poly.pdbx_strand_id
1 'polypeptide(L)' 'MLKQADGSYACIAESATRFTLGETKEELLRVLGLQEEQGSSLEFLRRGYKTATWWEEDLELEKSSEWRS' A
#
# COMPACT_ATOMS: atom_id res chain seq x y z
N MET A 1 10.74 -2.00 1.66
CA MET A 1 11.73 -2.97 1.13
C MET A 1 11.02 -4.12 0.44
N LEU A 2 11.54 -4.65 -0.66
CA LEU A 2 11.00 -5.79 -1.40
C LEU A 2 12.06 -6.88 -1.57
N LYS A 3 11.72 -8.12 -1.21
CA LYS A 3 12.62 -9.27 -1.34
C LYS A 3 12.82 -9.65 -2.81
N GLN A 4 14.07 -9.80 -3.21
CA GLN A 4 14.48 -10.20 -4.55
C GLN A 4 14.71 -11.72 -4.63
N ALA A 5 14.82 -12.26 -5.85
CA ALA A 5 15.02 -13.69 -6.08
C ALA A 5 16.33 -14.23 -5.52
N ASP A 6 17.36 -13.37 -5.42
CA ASP A 6 18.66 -13.67 -4.81
C ASP A 6 18.64 -13.62 -3.26
N GLY A 7 17.48 -13.33 -2.66
CA GLY A 7 17.31 -13.20 -1.22
C GLY A 7 17.68 -11.83 -0.64
N SER A 8 18.20 -10.92 -1.46
CA SER A 8 18.45 -9.53 -1.06
C SER A 8 17.16 -8.73 -0.94
N TYR A 9 17.25 -7.53 -0.36
CA TYR A 9 16.12 -6.60 -0.23
C TYR A 9 16.42 -5.30 -0.98
N ALA A 10 15.53 -4.93 -1.88
CA ALA A 10 15.58 -3.64 -2.58
C ALA A 10 14.73 -2.60 -1.83
N CYS A 11 15.25 -1.37 -1.73
CA CYS A 11 14.44 -0.24 -1.28
C CYS A 11 13.47 0.16 -2.38
N ILE A 12 12.19 0.34 -2.03
CA ILE A 12 11.10 0.68 -2.97
C ILE A 12 10.80 2.17 -2.88
N ALA A 13 10.60 2.66 -1.65
CA ALA A 13 10.38 4.06 -1.34
C ALA A 13 10.79 4.31 0.11
N GLU A 14 11.24 5.53 0.39
CA GLU A 14 11.52 6.01 1.73
C GLU A 14 10.64 7.23 2.01
N SER A 15 10.14 7.33 3.23
CA SER A 15 9.33 8.46 3.70
C SER A 15 9.68 8.77 5.14
N ALA A 16 9.58 10.04 5.51
CA ALA A 16 9.73 10.48 6.90
C ALA A 16 8.56 9.99 7.77
N THR A 17 7.41 9.70 7.16
CA THR A 17 6.22 9.15 7.82
C THR A 17 5.99 7.71 7.37
N ARG A 18 5.42 6.89 8.27
CA ARG A 18 5.04 5.51 7.94
C ARG A 18 3.93 5.53 6.89
N PHE A 19 4.13 4.80 5.79
CA PHE A 19 3.08 4.57 4.80
C PHE A 19 1.89 3.83 5.41
N THR A 20 0.69 4.24 5.02
CA THR A 20 -0.52 3.42 5.09
C THR A 20 -0.33 2.17 4.21
N LEU A 21 -1.12 1.13 4.48
CA LEU A 21 -1.13 -0.08 3.67
C LEU A 21 -1.59 0.23 2.24
N GLY A 22 -2.55 1.16 2.08
CA GLY A 22 -2.98 1.66 0.79
C GLY A 22 -1.83 2.31 0.01
N GLU A 23 -1.13 3.27 0.61
CA GLU A 23 0.04 3.92 -0.04
C GLU A 23 1.14 2.90 -0.36
N THR A 24 1.41 1.97 0.55
CA THR A 24 2.40 0.90 0.33
C THR A 24 2.04 0.05 -0.89
N LYS A 25 0.76 -0.31 -1.06
CA LYS A 25 0.27 -1.07 -2.21
C LYS A 25 0.48 -0.29 -3.51
N GLU A 26 0.15 1.00 -3.54
CA GLU A 26 0.32 1.84 -4.73
C GLU A 26 1.80 1.99 -5.12
N GLU A 27 2.68 2.20 -4.15
CA GLU A 27 4.12 2.27 -4.36
C GLU A 27 4.70 0.96 -4.92
N LEU A 28 4.23 -0.19 -4.43
CA LEU A 28 4.62 -1.49 -4.97
C LEU A 28 4.10 -1.71 -6.39
N LEU A 29 2.85 -1.35 -6.69
CA LEU A 29 2.29 -1.45 -8.05
C LEU A 29 3.08 -0.60 -9.03
N ARG A 30 3.49 0.62 -8.62
CA ARG A 30 4.34 1.49 -9.43
C ARG A 30 5.70 0.86 -9.74
N VAL A 31 6.43 0.38 -8.73
CA VAL A 31 7.77 -0.18 -8.95
C VAL A 31 7.74 -1.51 -9.72
N LEU A 32 6.68 -2.30 -9.57
CA LEU A 32 6.49 -3.53 -10.35
C LEU A 32 6.02 -3.28 -11.79
N GLY A 33 5.76 -2.02 -12.18
CA GLY A 33 5.26 -1.69 -13.52
C GLY A 33 3.83 -2.17 -13.76
N LEU A 34 3.04 -2.29 -12.69
CA LEU A 34 1.65 -2.77 -12.70
C LEU A 34 0.64 -1.62 -12.54
N GLN A 35 1.07 -0.39 -12.82
CA GLN A 35 0.16 0.74 -12.93
C GLN A 35 -0.58 0.65 -14.25
N GLU A 36 -1.89 0.51 -14.14
CA GLU A 36 -2.82 0.43 -15.27
C GLU A 36 -3.22 1.84 -15.72
N GLU A 37 -3.78 1.95 -16.92
CA GLU A 37 -4.33 3.21 -17.42
C GLU A 37 -5.44 3.72 -16.49
N GLN A 38 -5.41 5.02 -16.19
CA GLN A 38 -6.38 5.66 -15.31
C GLN A 38 -7.80 5.56 -15.90
N GLY A 39 -8.74 5.08 -15.12
CA GLY A 39 -10.12 4.82 -15.53
C GLY A 39 -10.34 3.48 -16.23
N SER A 40 -9.30 2.66 -16.39
CA SER A 40 -9.45 1.33 -16.98
C SER A 40 -10.12 0.35 -16.02
N SER A 41 -10.82 -0.66 -16.57
CA SER A 41 -11.37 -1.74 -15.75
C SER A 41 -10.29 -2.52 -15.00
N LEU A 42 -9.07 -2.62 -15.56
CA LEU A 42 -7.94 -3.29 -14.91
C LEU A 42 -7.44 -2.50 -13.69
N GLU A 43 -7.39 -1.18 -13.77
CA GLU A 43 -7.08 -0.31 -12.62
C GLU A 43 -8.06 -0.60 -11.47
N PHE A 44 -9.37 -0.62 -11.77
CA PHE A 44 -10.39 -0.93 -10.77
C PHE A 44 -10.23 -2.35 -10.18
N LEU A 45 -9.93 -3.36 -11.01
CA LEU A 45 -9.74 -4.72 -10.53
C LEU A 45 -8.50 -4.87 -9.64
N ARG A 46 -7.41 -4.16 -9.93
CA ARG A 46 -6.21 -4.16 -9.08
C ARG A 46 -6.40 -3.37 -7.80
N ARG A 47 -7.01 -2.19 -7.89
CA ARG A 47 -7.17 -1.28 -6.77
C ARG A 47 -8.27 -1.74 -5.82
N GLY A 48 -9.40 -2.15 -6.40
CA GLY A 48 -10.64 -2.49 -5.71
C GLY A 48 -11.52 -1.26 -5.47
N TYR A 49 -12.66 -1.49 -4.82
CA TYR A 49 -13.60 -0.41 -4.47
C TYR A 49 -13.09 0.48 -3.33
N LYS A 50 -12.37 -0.09 -2.36
CA LYS A 50 -11.72 0.63 -1.26
C LYS A 50 -10.21 0.46 -1.33
N THR A 51 -9.51 1.56 -1.07
CA THR A 51 -8.04 1.64 -1.15
C THR A 51 -7.38 1.65 0.21
N ALA A 52 -8.15 2.02 1.23
CA ALA A 52 -7.74 2.01 2.61
C ALA A 52 -8.39 0.83 3.33
N THR A 53 -7.71 0.36 4.35
CA THR A 53 -8.21 -0.67 5.25
C THR A 53 -9.10 -0.06 6.33
N TRP A 54 -10.02 -0.85 6.91
CA TRP A 54 -11.01 -0.33 7.85
C TRP A 54 -10.38 0.37 9.07
N TRP A 55 -9.21 -0.06 9.53
CA TRP A 55 -8.48 0.57 10.64
C TRP A 55 -7.69 1.84 10.24
N GLU A 56 -7.66 2.18 8.95
CA GLU A 56 -7.07 3.44 8.44
C GLU A 56 -8.14 4.53 8.30
N GLU A 57 -9.39 4.15 8.02
CA GLU A 57 -10.51 5.08 7.84
C GLU A 57 -11.26 5.33 9.15
N ASP A 58 -11.47 4.28 9.95
CA ASP A 58 -12.37 4.31 11.10
C ASP A 58 -11.62 4.44 12.43
N LEU A 59 -10.74 5.45 12.55
CA LEU A 59 -9.95 5.70 13.77
C LEU A 59 -10.83 5.90 15.01
N GLU A 60 -12.02 6.47 14.85
CA GLU A 60 -12.97 6.68 15.96
C GLU A 60 -13.62 5.37 16.46
N LEU A 61 -13.66 4.33 15.62
CA LEU A 61 -14.15 3.00 15.98
C LEU A 61 -13.04 2.12 16.59
N GLU A 62 -11.79 2.57 16.49
CA GLU A 62 -10.64 1.82 16.97
C GLU A 62 -10.56 1.83 18.50
N LYS A 63 -10.49 0.64 19.09
CA LYS A 63 -10.43 0.48 20.56
C LYS A 63 -9.07 0.82 21.18
N SER A 64 -7.98 0.66 20.43
CA SER A 64 -6.64 0.93 20.93
C SER A 64 -5.67 1.13 19.77
N SER A 65 -4.84 2.17 19.86
CA SER A 65 -3.78 2.47 18.91
C SER A 65 -2.42 1.88 19.28
N GLU A 66 -2.31 1.15 20.40
CA GLU A 66 -1.01 0.73 20.96
C GLU A 66 -0.18 -0.16 20.01
N TRP A 67 -0.83 -0.93 19.14
CA TRP A 67 -0.15 -1.79 18.15
C TRP A 67 0.67 -1.03 17.10
N ARG A 68 0.49 0.29 16.99
CA ARG A 68 1.24 1.15 16.07
C ARG A 68 2.58 1.65 16.65
N SER A 69 2.80 1.47 17.96
CA SER A 69 3.96 1.95 18.73
C SER A 69 5.14 0.99 18.66
#